data_AF-A0A1G1H362-F1
#
_entry.id   AF-A0A1G1H362-F1
#
_cell.length_a   1.000
_cell.length_b   1.000
_cell.length_c   1.000
_cell.angle_alpha   90.00
_cell.angle_beta   90.00
_cell.angle_gamma   90.00
#
_symmetry.space_group_name_H-M   'P 1'
#
loop_
_entity.id
_entity.type
_entity.pdbx_description
1 polymer ?
#
loop_
_entity_poly.entity_id
_entity_poly.type
_entity_poly.pdbx_seq_one_letter_code
_entity_poly.pdbx_strand_id
1 'polypeptide(L)'
;MSKGENKKPEGSGELVPIEQVRHLSPAEYLRAAKGHLRNGKQKAAFSLLQQATVHYPEDAYILSYYGSLQAIVDKRYRSGVETCKRALSLLKKEALSGEDVLYPVLFLNLGKALVAAGKKKDAIDSFQKGLKYDSRNSEIRKELRELGPRKKPLLSFLGRSNPINKYIGMVLHFSKKESPSKKR
;
A
#
# COMPACT_ATOMS: atom_id res chain seq x y z
N MET A 1 67.59 -18.67 -45.05
CA MET A 1 66.22 -18.36 -45.51
C MET A 1 65.31 -18.36 -44.29
N SER A 2 65.16 -17.20 -43.65
CA SER A 2 64.27 -16.99 -42.51
C SER A 2 63.03 -16.24 -42.97
N LYS A 3 61.87 -16.85 -42.79
CA LYS A 3 60.54 -16.22 -42.70
C LYS A 3 59.99 -16.75 -41.36
N GLY A 4 59.69 -15.96 -40.34
CA GLY A 4 58.87 -14.75 -40.36
C GLY A 4 57.41 -15.19 -40.32
N GLU A 5 56.78 -15.17 -39.13
CA GLU A 5 55.53 -14.45 -38.92
C GLU A 5 55.01 -14.52 -37.47
N ASN A 6 54.50 -13.36 -37.09
CA ASN A 6 54.07 -12.88 -35.79
C ASN A 6 52.62 -13.32 -35.55
N LYS A 7 52.30 -13.97 -34.41
CA LYS A 7 50.90 -14.25 -34.03
C LYS A 7 50.58 -13.65 -32.66
N LYS A 8 49.83 -12.55 -32.76
CA LYS A 8 49.05 -11.79 -31.77
C LYS A 8 48.37 -12.70 -30.71
N PRO A 9 48.32 -12.32 -29.42
CA PRO A 9 47.41 -12.96 -28.48
C PRO A 9 46.03 -12.30 -28.66
N GLU A 10 45.13 -12.99 -29.34
CA GLU A 10 43.71 -12.60 -29.36
C GLU A 10 43.05 -13.15 -28.10
N GLY A 11 42.52 -12.22 -27.30
CA GLY A 11 41.86 -12.50 -26.05
C GLY A 11 40.70 -13.47 -26.24
N SER A 12 40.83 -14.64 -25.65
CA SER A 12 39.70 -15.43 -25.20
C SER A 12 39.12 -14.72 -23.98
N GLY A 13 38.32 -13.68 -24.23
CA GLY A 13 37.32 -13.25 -23.27
C GLY A 13 36.38 -14.42 -23.09
N GLU A 14 36.65 -15.25 -22.08
CA GLU A 14 35.65 -16.15 -21.53
C GLU A 14 34.43 -15.30 -21.23
N LEU A 15 33.40 -15.47 -22.07
CA LEU A 15 32.06 -15.03 -21.77
C LEU A 15 31.66 -15.81 -20.53
N VAL A 16 31.90 -15.21 -19.37
CA VAL A 16 31.33 -15.63 -18.10
C VAL A 16 29.85 -15.85 -18.38
N PRO A 17 29.31 -17.06 -18.13
CA PRO A 17 27.90 -17.31 -18.34
C PRO A 17 27.14 -16.23 -17.58
N ILE A 18 26.32 -15.47 -18.30
CA ILE A 18 25.40 -14.49 -17.72
C ILE A 18 24.64 -15.30 -16.67
N GLU A 19 24.98 -15.09 -15.40
CA GLU A 19 24.25 -15.67 -14.28
C GLU A 19 22.79 -15.45 -14.61
N GLN A 20 22.04 -16.54 -14.74
CA GLN A 20 20.61 -16.51 -14.91
C GLN A 20 20.09 -15.60 -13.81
N VAL A 21 19.83 -14.32 -14.14
CA VAL A 21 19.29 -13.34 -13.21
C VAL A 21 17.92 -13.91 -12.91
N ARG A 22 17.84 -14.65 -11.82
CA ARG A 22 16.66 -15.40 -11.44
C ARG A 22 15.64 -14.35 -11.04
N HIS A 23 14.88 -13.88 -12.01
CA HIS A 23 13.80 -12.95 -11.79
C HIS A 23 12.82 -13.65 -10.85
N LEU A 24 12.69 -13.11 -9.64
CA LEU A 24 11.74 -13.62 -8.66
C LEU A 24 10.34 -13.54 -9.27
N SER A 25 9.56 -14.61 -9.14
CA SER A 25 8.15 -14.61 -9.50
C SER A 25 7.36 -13.60 -8.64
N PRO A 26 6.16 -13.17 -9.07
CA PRO A 26 5.33 -12.26 -8.26
C PRO A 26 5.06 -12.80 -6.85
N ALA A 27 4.81 -14.11 -6.74
CA ALA A 27 4.58 -14.78 -5.47
C ALA A 27 5.81 -14.73 -4.55
N GLU A 28 7.02 -14.86 -5.09
CA GLU A 28 8.26 -14.76 -4.32
C GLU A 28 8.52 -13.33 -3.83
N TYR A 29 8.31 -12.33 -4.68
CA TYR A 29 8.37 -10.92 -4.28
C TYR A 29 7.39 -10.63 -3.14
N LEU A 30 6.14 -11.07 -3.26
CA LEU A 30 5.11 -10.86 -2.24
C LEU A 30 5.44 -11.62 -0.95
N ARG A 31 5.96 -12.84 -1.02
CA ARG A 31 6.38 -13.62 0.15
C ARG A 31 7.50 -12.90 0.90
N ALA A 32 8.54 -12.45 0.19
CA ALA A 32 9.66 -11.72 0.77
C ALA A 32 9.21 -10.36 1.36
N ALA A 33 8.38 -9.60 0.64
CA ALA A 33 7.83 -8.33 1.12
C ALA A 33 7.00 -8.52 2.40
N LYS A 34 6.11 -9.51 2.45
CA LYS A 34 5.34 -9.87 3.66
C LYS A 34 6.27 -10.28 4.82
N GLY A 35 7.35 -10.99 4.53
CA GLY A 35 8.40 -11.31 5.49
C GLY A 35 9.03 -10.06 6.11
N HIS A 36 9.40 -9.07 5.28
CA HIS A 36 9.89 -7.78 5.77
C HIS A 36 8.84 -7.03 6.61
N LEU A 37 7.57 -7.02 6.19
CA LEU A 37 6.49 -6.34 6.92
C LEU A 37 6.23 -6.97 8.29
N ARG A 38 6.22 -8.30 8.40
CA ARG A 38 6.12 -9.02 9.69
C ARG A 38 7.24 -8.65 10.65
N ASN A 39 8.42 -8.34 10.12
CA ASN A 39 9.59 -7.92 10.90
C ASN A 39 9.67 -6.40 11.11
N GLY A 40 8.63 -5.64 10.76
CA GLY A 40 8.62 -4.17 10.88
C GLY A 40 9.51 -3.43 9.89
N LYS A 41 10.16 -4.12 8.95
CA LYS A 41 11.13 -3.57 7.98
C LYS A 41 10.40 -2.95 6.78
N GLN A 42 9.58 -1.92 7.01
CA GLN A 42 8.72 -1.30 5.98
C GLN A 42 9.52 -0.69 4.81
N LYS A 43 10.68 -0.07 5.08
CA LYS A 43 11.55 0.49 4.03
C LYS A 43 12.09 -0.58 3.09
N ALA A 44 12.55 -1.71 3.63
CA ALA A 44 13.04 -2.83 2.83
C ALA A 44 11.92 -3.45 1.99
N ALA A 45 10.73 -3.63 2.57
CA ALA A 45 9.56 -4.08 1.82
C ALA A 45 9.20 -3.13 0.67
N PHE A 46 9.29 -1.81 0.90
CA PHE A 46 9.01 -0.81 -0.11
C PHE A 46 10.01 -0.86 -1.26
N SER A 47 11.32 -0.89 -0.97
CA SER A 47 12.37 -1.00 -1.99
C SER A 47 12.22 -2.27 -2.83
N LEU A 48 11.91 -3.40 -2.18
CA LEU A 48 11.70 -4.67 -2.88
C LEU A 48 10.47 -4.62 -3.80
N LEU A 49 9.35 -4.07 -3.33
CA LEU A 49 8.15 -3.93 -4.15
C LEU A 49 8.30 -2.91 -5.27
N GLN A 50 9.12 -1.87 -5.07
CA GLN A 50 9.48 -0.94 -6.13
C GLN A 50 10.20 -1.67 -7.27
N GLN A 51 11.14 -2.57 -6.97
CA GLN A 51 11.75 -3.43 -7.99
C GLN A 51 10.71 -4.35 -8.65
N ALA A 52 9.83 -4.96 -7.85
CA ALA A 52 8.78 -5.83 -8.37
C ALA A 52 7.86 -5.12 -9.37
N THR A 53 7.54 -3.83 -9.16
CA THR A 53 6.70 -3.06 -10.10
C THR A 53 7.34 -2.78 -11.45
N VAL A 54 8.68 -2.88 -11.57
CA VAL A 54 9.37 -2.77 -12.86
C VAL A 54 9.11 -4.02 -13.71
N HIS A 55 9.12 -5.19 -13.08
CA HIS A 55 8.93 -6.48 -13.75
C HIS A 55 7.45 -6.86 -13.92
N TYR A 56 6.61 -6.46 -12.97
CA TYR A 56 5.19 -6.82 -12.90
C TYR A 56 4.31 -5.58 -12.67
N PRO A 57 4.24 -4.65 -13.65
CA PRO A 57 3.56 -3.36 -13.48
C PRO A 57 2.03 -3.47 -13.42
N GLU A 58 1.46 -4.62 -13.77
CA GLU A 58 0.01 -4.88 -13.82
C GLU A 58 -0.42 -5.92 -12.77
N ASP A 59 0.49 -6.48 -11.98
CA ASP A 59 0.12 -7.42 -10.92
C ASP A 59 -0.62 -6.67 -9.79
N ALA A 60 -1.89 -7.00 -9.63
CA ALA A 60 -2.79 -6.30 -8.71
C ALA A 60 -2.31 -6.38 -7.25
N TYR A 61 -1.68 -7.48 -6.84
CA TYR A 61 -1.21 -7.66 -5.46
C TYR A 61 0.05 -6.85 -5.20
N ILE A 62 1.02 -6.90 -6.11
CA ILE A 62 2.25 -6.11 -6.03
C ILE A 62 1.90 -4.63 -5.98
N LEU A 63 1.06 -4.14 -6.90
CA LEU A 63 0.61 -2.75 -6.92
C LEU A 63 -0.10 -2.34 -5.63
N SER A 64 -0.95 -3.21 -5.09
CA SER A 64 -1.67 -2.96 -3.84
C SER A 64 -0.73 -2.77 -2.64
N TYR A 65 0.24 -3.68 -2.47
CA TYR A 65 1.23 -3.54 -1.40
C TYR A 65 2.15 -2.34 -1.62
N TYR A 66 2.60 -2.12 -2.86
CA TYR A 66 3.43 -0.99 -3.23
C TYR A 66 2.72 0.34 -2.96
N GLY A 67 1.47 0.52 -3.39
CA GLY A 67 0.69 1.73 -3.18
C GLY A 67 0.48 2.06 -1.69
N SER A 68 0.23 1.04 -0.87
CA SER A 68 0.12 1.18 0.59
C SER A 68 1.44 1.68 1.20
N LEU A 69 2.56 1.05 0.85
CA LEU A 69 3.87 1.45 1.35
C LEU A 69 4.36 2.79 0.77
N GLN A 70 3.97 3.12 -0.45
CA GLN A 70 4.22 4.45 -1.04
C GLN A 70 3.55 5.55 -0.21
N ALA A 71 2.32 5.32 0.29
CA ALA A 71 1.66 6.27 1.17
C ALA A 71 2.28 6.30 2.59
N ILE A 72 2.64 5.14 3.14
CA ILE A 72 3.09 5.01 4.54
C ILE A 72 4.56 5.40 4.72
N VAL A 73 5.43 4.90 3.85
CA VAL A 73 6.89 5.03 3.94
C VAL A 73 7.36 6.29 3.23
N ASP A 74 6.98 6.43 1.95
CA ASP A 74 7.44 7.53 1.08
C ASP A 74 6.57 8.79 1.20
N LYS A 75 5.49 8.74 2.00
CA LYS A 75 4.56 9.86 2.25
C LYS A 75 3.90 10.44 0.99
N ARG A 76 3.97 9.73 -0.14
CA ARG A 76 3.26 10.09 -1.39
C ARG A 76 1.81 9.64 -1.30
N TYR A 77 1.04 10.28 -0.44
CA TYR A 77 -0.32 9.87 -0.09
C TYR A 77 -1.27 9.77 -1.30
N ARG A 78 -1.27 10.79 -2.16
CA ARG A 78 -2.13 10.82 -3.35
C ARG A 78 -1.76 9.67 -4.29
N SER A 79 -0.49 9.55 -4.63
CA SER A 79 0.00 8.48 -5.52
C SER A 79 -0.28 7.10 -4.96
N GLY A 80 0.01 6.86 -3.67
CA GLY A 80 -0.21 5.56 -3.03
C GLY A 80 -1.68 5.14 -3.04
N VAL A 81 -2.60 6.07 -2.77
CA VAL A 81 -4.05 5.82 -2.86
C VAL A 81 -4.48 5.49 -4.30
N GLU A 82 -4.02 6.25 -5.29
CA GLU A 82 -4.37 5.99 -6.70
C GLU A 82 -3.78 4.66 -7.20
N THR A 83 -2.56 4.32 -6.78
CA THR A 83 -1.94 3.02 -7.07
C THR A 83 -2.76 1.86 -6.48
N CYS A 84 -3.22 1.96 -5.24
CA CYS A 84 -4.11 0.95 -4.64
C CYS A 84 -5.47 0.85 -5.36
N LYS A 85 -6.03 1.97 -5.84
CA LYS A 85 -7.25 1.95 -6.65
C LYS A 85 -7.02 1.28 -8.00
N ARG A 86 -5.87 1.53 -8.65
CA ARG A 86 -5.49 0.86 -9.90
C ARG A 86 -5.42 -0.65 -9.71
N ALA A 87 -4.79 -1.11 -8.63
CA ALA A 87 -4.75 -2.53 -8.27
C ALA A 87 -6.15 -3.17 -8.20
N LEU A 88 -7.11 -2.50 -7.53
CA LEU A 88 -8.51 -2.97 -7.48
C LEU A 88 -9.18 -2.99 -8.86
N SER A 89 -8.87 -2.04 -9.73
CA SER A 89 -9.41 -2.00 -11.10
C SER A 89 -8.85 -3.11 -11.98
N LEU A 90 -7.57 -3.47 -11.83
CA LEU A 90 -6.95 -4.59 -12.56
C LEU A 90 -7.55 -5.92 -12.12
N LEU A 91 -7.72 -6.11 -10.81
CA LEU A 91 -8.35 -7.30 -10.25
C LEU A 91 -9.78 -7.52 -10.75
N LYS A 92 -10.58 -6.46 -10.92
CA LYS A 92 -11.93 -6.58 -11.47
C LYS A 92 -11.95 -7.09 -12.91
N LYS A 93 -10.89 -6.86 -13.68
CA LYS A 93 -10.76 -7.39 -15.04
C LYS A 93 -10.42 -8.88 -15.00
N GLU A 94 -9.54 -9.30 -14.09
CA GLU A 94 -9.13 -10.70 -13.91
C GLU A 94 -10.23 -11.57 -13.27
N ALA A 95 -11.00 -11.01 -12.34
CA ALA A 95 -12.11 -11.68 -11.65
C ALA A 95 -13.23 -12.15 -12.60
N LEU A 96 -13.38 -11.52 -13.75
CA LEU A 96 -14.29 -11.94 -14.81
C LEU A 96 -13.83 -13.26 -15.48
N SER A 97 -12.65 -13.77 -15.10
CA SER A 97 -12.04 -15.02 -15.60
C SER A 97 -12.09 -16.19 -14.60
N GLY A 98 -12.69 -16.03 -13.41
CA GLY A 98 -13.24 -17.17 -12.65
C GLY A 98 -12.38 -17.84 -11.56
N GLU A 99 -11.40 -17.19 -10.92
CA GLU A 99 -10.66 -17.79 -9.79
C GLU A 99 -10.88 -17.09 -8.43
N ASP A 100 -10.70 -17.85 -7.34
CA ASP A 100 -10.84 -17.42 -5.94
C ASP A 100 -9.72 -16.45 -5.52
N VAL A 101 -10.01 -15.16 -5.65
CA VAL A 101 -9.06 -14.07 -5.44
C VAL A 101 -9.03 -13.62 -3.97
N LEU A 102 -7.83 -13.30 -3.44
CA LEU A 102 -7.58 -12.70 -2.12
C LEU A 102 -8.05 -11.23 -2.05
N TYR A 103 -9.32 -10.94 -2.38
CA TYR A 103 -9.93 -9.61 -2.36
C TYR A 103 -9.72 -8.79 -1.07
N PRO A 104 -9.78 -9.37 0.15
CA PRO A 104 -9.70 -8.59 1.38
C PRO A 104 -8.40 -7.79 1.51
N VAL A 105 -7.28 -8.32 0.99
CA VAL A 105 -5.97 -7.70 1.14
C VAL A 105 -5.83 -6.40 0.34
N LEU A 106 -6.50 -6.31 -0.81
CA LEU A 106 -6.51 -5.08 -1.62
C LEU A 106 -7.28 -3.96 -0.93
N PHE A 107 -8.42 -4.28 -0.33
CA PHE A 107 -9.19 -3.33 0.48
C PHE A 107 -8.46 -2.91 1.76
N LEU A 108 -7.77 -3.84 2.42
CA LEU A 108 -6.93 -3.56 3.57
C LEU A 108 -5.81 -2.57 3.21
N ASN A 109 -5.07 -2.82 2.13
CA ASN A 109 -3.97 -1.96 1.69
C ASN A 109 -4.46 -0.59 1.22
N LEU A 110 -5.58 -0.51 0.49
CA LEU A 110 -6.20 0.77 0.16
C LEU A 110 -6.63 1.52 1.42
N GLY A 111 -7.21 0.82 2.40
CA GLY A 111 -7.61 1.42 3.67
C GLY A 111 -6.42 2.00 4.43
N LYS A 112 -5.32 1.25 4.55
CA LYS A 112 -4.04 1.71 5.15
C LYS A 112 -3.49 2.94 4.43
N ALA A 113 -3.50 2.96 3.09
CA ALA A 113 -3.09 4.14 2.30
C ALA A 113 -3.98 5.37 2.58
N LEU A 114 -5.31 5.16 2.68
CA LEU A 114 -6.27 6.22 2.98
C LEU A 114 -6.11 6.75 4.42
N VAL A 115 -5.79 5.88 5.39
CA VAL A 115 -5.43 6.30 6.75
C VAL A 115 -4.20 7.19 6.73
N ALA A 116 -3.13 6.78 6.04
CA ALA A 116 -1.92 7.59 5.89
C ALA A 116 -2.22 8.95 5.21
N ALA A 117 -3.17 8.99 4.29
CA ALA A 117 -3.64 10.21 3.63
C ALA A 117 -4.60 11.09 4.49
N GLY A 118 -4.91 10.70 5.73
CA GLY A 118 -5.88 11.40 6.59
C GLY A 118 -7.35 11.22 6.17
N LYS A 119 -7.64 10.38 5.18
CA LYS A 119 -8.99 10.13 4.62
C LYS A 119 -9.73 9.05 5.40
N LYS A 120 -9.95 9.31 6.70
CA LYS A 120 -10.49 8.31 7.64
C LYS A 120 -11.85 7.73 7.23
N LYS A 121 -12.76 8.53 6.64
CA LYS A 121 -14.06 8.03 6.16
C LYS A 121 -13.87 6.98 5.08
N ASP A 122 -13.11 7.33 4.05
CA ASP A 122 -12.87 6.45 2.91
C ASP A 122 -12.10 5.19 3.33
N ALA A 123 -11.19 5.31 4.31
CA ALA A 123 -10.49 4.17 4.89
C ALA A 123 -11.45 3.17 5.54
N ILE A 124 -12.39 3.66 6.38
CA ILE A 124 -13.43 2.83 7.00
C ILE A 124 -14.28 2.15 5.93
N ASP A 125 -14.71 2.88 4.91
CA ASP A 125 -15.52 2.34 3.82
C ASP A 125 -14.75 1.25 3.04
N SER A 126 -13.44 1.44 2.83
CA SER A 126 -12.54 0.44 2.21
C SER A 126 -12.46 -0.82 3.06
N PHE A 127 -12.19 -0.68 4.36
CA PHE A 127 -12.12 -1.80 5.30
C PHE A 127 -13.44 -2.58 5.38
N GLN A 128 -14.58 -1.88 5.44
CA GLN A 128 -15.89 -2.51 5.44
C GLN A 128 -16.14 -3.31 4.15
N LYS A 129 -15.71 -2.81 2.98
CA LYS A 129 -15.77 -3.58 1.73
C LYS A 129 -14.92 -4.85 1.81
N GLY A 130 -13.70 -4.77 2.35
CA GLY A 130 -12.87 -5.95 2.56
C GLY A 130 -13.51 -7.02 3.45
N LEU A 131 -14.20 -6.60 4.52
CA LEU A 131 -14.95 -7.51 5.41
C LEU A 131 -16.18 -8.16 4.76
N LYS A 132 -16.67 -7.64 3.63
CA LYS A 132 -17.72 -8.34 2.85
C LYS A 132 -17.18 -9.60 2.18
N TYR A 133 -15.89 -9.63 1.84
CA TYR A 133 -15.22 -10.80 1.25
C TYR A 133 -14.69 -11.77 2.30
N ASP A 134 -14.14 -11.23 3.40
CA ASP A 134 -13.71 -12.03 4.55
C ASP A 134 -14.13 -11.33 5.85
N SER A 135 -15.27 -11.76 6.38
CA SER A 135 -15.85 -11.19 7.60
C SER A 135 -15.00 -11.44 8.86
N ARG A 136 -14.08 -12.41 8.82
CA ARG A 136 -13.20 -12.80 9.92
C ARG A 136 -11.79 -12.25 9.79
N ASN A 137 -11.52 -11.41 8.78
CA ASN A 137 -10.20 -10.83 8.57
C ASN A 137 -9.70 -10.05 9.80
N SER A 138 -8.72 -10.60 10.51
CA SER A 138 -8.25 -10.08 11.79
C SER A 138 -7.51 -8.75 11.64
N GLU A 139 -6.77 -8.57 10.54
CA GLU A 139 -6.05 -7.33 10.24
C GLU A 139 -7.01 -6.18 9.97
N ILE A 140 -8.02 -6.36 9.11
CA ILE A 140 -9.00 -5.30 8.85
C ILE A 140 -9.76 -4.91 10.14
N ARG A 141 -10.14 -5.90 10.95
CA ARG A 141 -10.80 -5.64 12.24
C ARG A 141 -9.89 -4.87 13.20
N LYS A 142 -8.59 -5.16 13.20
CA LYS A 142 -7.60 -4.42 14.00
C LYS A 142 -7.52 -2.95 13.56
N GLU A 143 -7.36 -2.70 12.26
CA GLU A 143 -7.31 -1.33 11.71
C GLU A 143 -8.59 -0.53 12.05
N LEU A 144 -9.77 -1.15 11.94
CA LEU A 144 -11.04 -0.51 12.33
C LEU A 144 -11.11 -0.17 13.82
N ARG A 145 -10.60 -1.06 14.69
CA ARG A 145 -10.53 -0.79 16.14
C ARG A 145 -9.57 0.35 16.46
N GLU A 146 -8.40 0.39 15.82
CA GLU A 146 -7.39 1.44 16.00
C GLU A 146 -7.87 2.81 15.53
N LEU A 147 -8.63 2.85 14.43
CA LEU A 147 -9.31 4.07 14.01
C LEU A 147 -10.34 4.55 15.03
N GLY A 148 -10.91 3.64 15.82
CA GLY A 148 -11.94 3.95 16.81
C GLY A 148 -13.26 4.42 16.19
N PRO A 149 -14.33 4.49 16.99
CA PRO A 149 -15.62 4.93 16.50
C PRO A 149 -15.53 6.35 15.95
N ARG A 150 -16.24 6.61 14.86
CA ARG A 150 -16.44 7.96 14.36
C ARG A 150 -17.16 8.76 15.45
N LYS A 151 -16.59 9.90 15.89
CA LYS A 151 -17.24 10.78 16.87
C LYS A 151 -18.69 11.03 16.48
N LYS A 152 -19.62 10.76 17.40
CA LYS A 152 -21.04 11.02 17.20
C LYS A 152 -21.23 12.53 16.98
N PRO A 153 -22.11 12.96 16.06
CA PRO A 153 -22.55 14.36 16.02
C PRO A 153 -23.12 14.72 17.38
N LEU A 154 -22.82 15.94 17.86
CA LEU A 154 -23.15 16.39 19.21
C LEU A 154 -24.65 16.47 19.43
N LEU A 155 -25.38 16.81 18.37
CA LEU A 155 -26.83 16.70 18.32
C LEU A 155 -27.16 15.60 17.31
N SER A 156 -27.34 14.37 17.80
CA SER A 156 -27.65 13.21 16.95
C SER A 156 -29.01 13.28 16.25
N PHE A 157 -29.91 14.14 16.74
CA PHE A 157 -31.21 14.41 16.11
C PHE A 157 -31.14 15.38 14.92
N LEU A 158 -30.06 16.17 14.80
CA LEU A 158 -29.83 17.02 13.63
C LEU A 158 -28.97 16.24 12.62
N GLY A 159 -29.49 16.08 11.40
CA GLY A 159 -28.76 15.45 10.30
C GLY A 159 -27.37 16.06 10.08
N ARG A 160 -26.46 15.29 9.48
CA ARG A 160 -25.03 15.65 9.36
C ARG A 160 -24.76 16.93 8.55
N SER A 161 -25.64 17.27 7.62
CA SER A 161 -25.60 18.49 6.81
C SER A 161 -26.22 19.69 7.50
N ASN A 162 -26.78 19.52 8.70
CA ASN A 162 -27.43 20.61 9.41
C ASN A 162 -26.37 21.68 9.79
N PRO A 163 -26.56 22.94 9.38
CA PRO A 163 -25.64 24.04 9.65
C PRO A 163 -25.28 24.18 11.13
N ILE A 164 -26.23 23.89 12.03
CA ILE A 164 -26.05 23.97 13.49
C ILE A 164 -24.99 22.95 13.94
N ASN A 165 -25.09 21.69 13.49
CA ASN A 165 -24.11 20.66 13.82
C ASN A 165 -22.72 20.97 13.24
N LYS A 166 -22.66 21.65 12.07
CA LYS A 166 -21.39 22.11 11.48
C LYS A 166 -20.77 23.25 12.30
N TYR A 167 -21.60 24.21 12.75
CA TYR A 167 -21.16 25.37 13.51
C TYR A 167 -20.66 25.00 14.90
N ILE A 168 -21.42 24.17 15.63
CA ILE A 168 -21.00 23.64 16.95
C ILE A 168 -19.70 22.83 16.82
N GLY A 169 -19.57 22.01 15.77
CA GLY A 169 -18.34 21.27 15.49
C GLY A 169 -17.13 22.17 15.22
N MET A 170 -17.32 23.31 14.55
CA MET A 170 -16.25 24.30 14.32
C MET A 170 -15.85 25.00 15.62
N VAL A 171 -16.82 25.54 16.38
CA VAL A 171 -16.54 26.29 17.63
C VAL A 171 -15.78 25.43 18.64
N LEU A 172 -16.18 24.17 18.83
CA LEU A 172 -15.48 23.26 19.74
C LEU A 172 -14.07 22.86 19.26
N HIS A 173 -13.84 22.86 17.95
CA HIS A 173 -12.49 22.66 17.42
C HIS A 173 -11.59 23.87 17.69
N PHE A 174 -12.14 25.09 17.64
CA PHE A 174 -11.42 26.31 17.97
C PHE A 174 -11.06 26.38 19.47
N SER A 175 -12.00 26.09 20.38
CA SER A 175 -11.72 26.14 21.82
C SER A 175 -10.69 25.12 22.32
N LYS A 176 -10.48 24.01 21.60
CA LYS A 176 -9.45 23.02 21.96
C LYS A 176 -8.03 23.47 21.58
N LYS A 177 -7.89 24.48 20.71
CA LYS A 177 -6.58 25.05 20.32
C LYS A 177 -6.05 26.08 21.34
N GLU A 178 -6.89 26.54 22.27
CA GLU A 178 -6.57 27.60 23.24
C GLU A 178 -6.33 27.08 24.67
N SER A 179 -5.87 25.83 24.83
CA SER A 179 -5.34 25.39 26.14
C SER A 179 -3.84 25.72 26.21
N PRO A 180 -3.40 26.87 26.76
CA PRO A 180 -2.00 27.04 27.09
C PRO A 180 -1.66 26.03 28.19
N SER A 181 -0.60 25.26 27.96
CA SER A 181 0.04 24.44 28.98
C SER A 181 0.34 25.32 30.21
N LYS A 182 -0.43 25.17 31.28
CA LYS A 182 -0.05 25.70 32.58
C LYS A 182 1.21 24.95 33.03
N LYS A 183 2.34 25.65 32.97
CA LYS A 183 3.57 25.31 33.69
C LYS A 183 3.22 25.06 35.17
N ARG A 184 3.68 23.94 35.70
CA ARG A 184 4.16 23.79 37.07
C ARG A 184 5.38 22.90 37.03
#